data_AF-X0YF31-F1
#
_entry.id   AF-X0YF31-F1
#
_cell.length_a   1.000
_cell.length_b   1.000
_cell.length_c   1.000
_cell.angle_alpha   90.00
_cell.angle_beta   90.00
_cell.angle_gamma   90.00
#
_symmetry.space_group_name_H-M   'P 1'
#
loop_
_entity.id
_entity.type
_entity.pdbx_description
1 polymer ?
#
loop_
_entity_poly.entity_id
_entity_poly.type
_entity_poly.pdbx_seq_one_letter_code
_entity_poly.pdbx_strand_id
1 'polypeptide(L)'
;MKETRIGVFVCHCGTNIGGVVDVPVVVEYARALPHVTHAEDNLYSCSEEGLSSIKQSIREHHLNRVVVASCTPRTHERLFRNACEEAGLNRYL
;
A
#
# COMPACT_ATOMS: atom_id res chain seq x y z
N MET A 1 -21.55 10.67 2.33
CA MET A 1 -20.37 9.78 2.50
C MET A 1 -19.24 10.34 1.66
N LYS A 2 -17.99 10.33 2.14
CA LYS A 2 -16.85 10.76 1.31
C LYS A 2 -16.62 9.74 0.19
N GLU A 3 -16.24 10.21 -1.01
CA GLU A 3 -15.84 9.36 -2.14
C GLU A 3 -14.68 8.44 -1.73
N THR A 4 -14.74 7.15 -2.09
CA THR A 4 -13.70 6.17 -1.77
C THR A 4 -12.44 6.44 -2.60
N ARG A 5 -11.29 6.49 -1.93
CA ARG A 5 -9.97 6.75 -2.54
C ARG A 5 -8.95 5.77 -1.97
N ILE A 6 -8.64 4.74 -2.76
CA ILE A 6 -7.81 3.60 -2.34
C ILE A 6 -6.39 3.81 -2.85
N GLY A 7 -5.40 3.63 -1.97
CA GLY A 7 -4.00 3.43 -2.35
C GLY A 7 -3.63 1.97 -2.29
N VAL A 8 -3.05 1.43 -3.36
CA VAL A 8 -2.59 0.04 -3.43
C VAL A 8 -1.06 0.00 -3.48
N PHE A 9 -0.44 -0.68 -2.52
CA PHE A 9 1.01 -0.80 -2.42
C PHE A 9 1.39 -2.27 -2.59
N VAL A 10 2.15 -2.59 -3.63
CA VAL A 10 2.54 -3.97 -3.97
C VAL A 10 4.01 -4.20 -3.60
N CYS A 11 4.30 -5.17 -2.75
CA CYS A 11 5.65 -5.42 -2.25
C CYS A 11 6.36 -6.47 -3.09
N HIS A 12 7.60 -6.18 -3.52
CA HIS A 12 8.48 -7.18 -4.13
C HIS A 12 9.03 -8.17 -3.08
N CYS A 13 9.24 -7.71 -1.85
CA CYS A 13 9.90 -8.47 -0.79
C CYS A 13 11.25 -9.06 -1.27
N GLY A 14 12.03 -8.23 -1.96
CA GLY A 14 13.21 -8.67 -2.70
C GLY A 14 12.81 -9.64 -3.81
N THR A 15 13.31 -10.88 -3.75
CA THR A 15 12.96 -11.93 -4.72
C THR A 15 11.88 -12.88 -4.23
N ASN A 16 11.39 -12.74 -2.99
CA ASN A 16 10.37 -13.65 -2.45
C ASN A 16 9.04 -13.55 -3.18
N ILE A 17 8.61 -12.33 -3.53
CA ILE A 17 7.41 -12.08 -4.34
C ILE A 17 7.84 -11.69 -5.76
N GLY A 18 8.72 -10.70 -5.90
CA GLY A 18 9.18 -10.19 -7.20
C GLY A 18 9.96 -11.20 -8.06
N GLY A 19 10.41 -12.32 -7.48
CA GLY A 19 11.05 -13.42 -8.23
C GLY A 19 10.05 -14.40 -8.86
N VAL A 20 8.76 -14.30 -8.53
CA VAL A 20 7.70 -15.23 -8.99
C VAL A 20 6.52 -14.48 -9.60
N VAL A 21 6.13 -13.36 -9.00
CA VAL A 21 5.03 -12.51 -9.43
C VAL A 21 5.60 -11.32 -10.20
N ASP A 22 5.03 -11.02 -11.36
CA ASP A 22 5.30 -9.77 -12.09
C ASP A 22 4.59 -8.60 -11.37
N VAL A 23 5.30 -8.04 -10.39
CA VAL A 23 4.79 -6.95 -9.55
C VAL A 23 4.40 -5.70 -10.36
N PRO A 24 5.20 -5.23 -11.35
CA PRO A 24 4.78 -4.14 -12.23
C PRO A 24 3.41 -4.37 -12.89
N VAL A 25 3.16 -5.57 -13.43
CA VAL A 25 1.85 -5.89 -14.03
C VAL A 25 0.72 -5.85 -13.00
N VAL A 26 0.96 -6.30 -11.76
CA VAL A 26 -0.04 -6.22 -10.68
C VAL A 26 -0.36 -4.78 -10.31
N VAL A 27 0.64 -3.89 -10.27
CA VAL A 27 0.42 -2.44 -10.03
C VAL A 27 -0.44 -1.85 -11.13
N GLU A 28 -0.11 -2.10 -12.40
CA GLU A 28 -0.88 -1.57 -13.52
C GLU A 28 -2.32 -2.08 -13.55
N TYR A 29 -2.53 -3.36 -13.23
CA TYR A 29 -3.87 -3.90 -13.03
C TYR A 29 -4.60 -3.18 -11.89
N ALA A 30 -3.95 -2.95 -10.74
CA ALA A 30 -4.56 -2.27 -9.61
C ALA A 30 -4.97 -0.82 -9.95
N ARG A 31 -4.18 -0.10 -10.75
CA ARG A 31 -4.54 1.26 -11.22
C ARG A 31 -5.85 1.32 -12.00
N ALA A 32 -6.19 0.25 -12.71
CA ALA A 32 -7.40 0.17 -13.52
C ALA A 32 -8.67 -0.15 -12.70
N LEU A 33 -8.53 -0.49 -11.41
CA LEU A 33 -9.66 -0.87 -10.57
C LEU A 33 -10.46 0.35 -10.10
N PRO A 34 -11.80 0.22 -9.93
CA PRO A 34 -12.62 1.29 -9.40
C PRO A 34 -12.12 1.81 -8.05
N HIS A 35 -12.16 3.12 -7.86
CA HIS A 35 -11.76 3.84 -6.64
C HIS A 35 -10.27 3.78 -6.29
N VAL A 36 -9.43 3.06 -7.04
CA VAL A 36 -7.98 3.12 -6.86
C VAL A 36 -7.47 4.42 -7.47
N THR A 37 -7.01 5.33 -6.61
CA THR A 37 -6.51 6.65 -7.02
C THR A 37 -5.00 6.72 -7.01
N HIS A 38 -4.34 5.75 -6.38
CA HIS A 38 -2.89 5.58 -6.37
C HIS A 38 -2.55 4.10 -6.33
N ALA A 39 -1.55 3.69 -7.10
CA ALA A 39 -0.94 2.38 -6.93
C ALA A 39 0.57 2.52 -7.17
N GLU A 40 1.36 1.76 -6.43
CA GLU A 40 2.81 1.72 -6.59
C GLU A 40 3.35 0.39 -6.11
N ASP A 41 4.55 0.05 -6.58
CA ASP A 41 5.35 -1.02 -6.03
C ASP A 41 6.44 -0.49 -5.11
N ASN A 42 6.84 -1.31 -4.15
CA ASN A 42 7.91 -1.03 -3.20
C ASN A 42 8.81 -2.25 -3.08
N LEU A 43 10.14 -2.06 -3.03
CA LEU A 43 11.06 -3.18 -2.85
C LEU A 43 10.79 -3.91 -1.52
N TYR A 44 10.58 -3.13 -0.46
CA TYR A 44 10.19 -3.61 0.87
C TYR A 44 9.18 -2.63 1.51
N SER A 45 7.87 -2.90 1.39
CA SER A 45 6.85 -1.98 1.97
C SER A 45 6.98 -1.79 3.48
N CYS A 46 7.56 -2.75 4.21
CA CYS A 46 7.77 -2.69 5.65
C CYS A 46 9.05 -1.94 6.07
N SER A 47 9.90 -1.53 5.12
CA SER A 47 11.08 -0.71 5.44
C SER A 47 10.66 0.71 5.81
N GLU A 48 11.58 1.48 6.41
CA GLU A 48 11.33 2.89 6.73
C GLU A 48 10.96 3.72 5.50
N GLU A 49 11.63 3.44 4.36
CA GLU A 49 11.33 4.06 3.07
C GLU A 49 9.93 3.70 2.58
N GLY A 50 9.57 2.41 2.59
CA GLY A 50 8.24 1.95 2.17
C GLY A 50 7.11 2.51 3.05
N LEU A 51 7.31 2.55 4.37
CA LEU A 51 6.35 3.15 5.30
C LEU A 51 6.23 4.66 5.09
N SER A 52 7.33 5.34 4.77
CA SER A 52 7.32 6.76 4.43
C SER A 52 6.57 7.03 3.14
N SER A 53 6.78 6.20 2.11
CA SER A 53 6.03 6.28 0.84
C SER A 53 4.53 6.13 1.05
N ILE A 54 4.11 5.15 1.86
CA ILE A 54 2.68 4.97 2.22
C ILE A 54 2.14 6.23 2.90
N LYS A 55 2.83 6.75 3.92
CA LYS A 55 2.41 7.94 4.67
C LYS A 55 2.34 9.21 3.81
N GLN A 56 3.24 9.34 2.85
CA GLN A 56 3.28 10.45 1.91
C GLN A 56 2.12 10.34 0.91
N SER A 57 1.94 9.16 0.31
CA SER A 57 0.86 8.86 -0.63
C SER A 57 -0.53 9.09 -0.02
N ILE A 58 -0.74 8.73 1.26
CA ILE A 58 -1.99 9.00 1.98
C ILE A 58 -2.33 10.49 1.96
N ARG A 59 -1.32 11.34 2.22
CA ARG A 59 -1.50 12.79 2.30
C ARG A 59 -1.65 13.42 0.91
N GLU A 60 -0.78 13.07 -0.02
CA GLU A 60 -0.72 13.65 -1.37
C GLU A 60 -1.95 13.29 -2.22
N HIS A 61 -2.39 12.04 -2.17
CA HIS A 61 -3.53 11.57 -2.96
C HIS A 61 -4.85 11.61 -2.20
N HIS A 62 -4.84 12.15 -0.98
CA HIS A 62 -6.00 12.21 -0.07
C HIS A 62 -6.68 10.84 0.07
N LEU A 63 -5.88 9.80 0.26
CA LEU A 63 -6.38 8.44 0.38
C LEU A 63 -7.24 8.33 1.65
N ASN A 64 -8.26 7.48 1.57
CA ASN A 64 -9.07 7.13 2.72
C ASN A 64 -9.20 5.62 2.91
N ARG A 65 -8.56 4.83 2.05
CA ARG A 65 -8.38 3.38 2.20
C ARG A 65 -6.98 2.98 1.76
N VAL A 66 -6.41 1.95 2.39
CA VAL A 66 -5.09 1.42 2.04
C VAL A 66 -5.15 -0.09 1.86
N VAL A 67 -4.56 -0.58 0.77
CA VAL A 67 -4.33 -2.00 0.52
C VAL A 67 -2.83 -2.22 0.37
N VAL A 68 -2.28 -3.15 1.13
CA VAL A 68 -0.87 -3.56 1.02
C VAL A 68 -0.83 -5.03 0.58
N ALA A 69 -0.47 -5.27 -0.67
CA ALA A 69 -0.27 -6.61 -1.22
C ALA A 69 1.19 -7.06 -0.94
N SER A 70 1.38 -7.80 0.16
CA SER A 70 2.70 -8.14 0.69
C SER A 70 2.65 -9.49 1.44
N CYS A 71 3.30 -9.58 2.59
CA CYS A 71 3.32 -10.76 3.44
C CYS A 71 2.03 -10.95 4.27
N THR A 72 2.02 -11.99 5.11
CA THR A 72 0.91 -12.28 6.03
C THR A 72 0.62 -11.10 6.98
N PRO A 73 -0.67 -10.80 7.26
CA PRO A 73 -1.04 -9.77 8.23
C PRO A 73 -0.53 -10.09 9.64
N ARG A 74 -0.35 -11.36 9.99
CA ARG A 74 0.18 -11.78 11.31
C ARG A 74 1.52 -11.14 11.65
N THR A 75 2.32 -10.77 10.66
CA THR A 75 3.65 -10.19 10.86
C THR A 75 3.61 -8.66 10.87
N HIS A 76 2.98 -8.03 9.87
CA HIS A 76 3.12 -6.59 9.62
C HIS A 76 1.81 -5.78 9.65
N GLU A 77 0.66 -6.40 9.94
CA GLU A 77 -0.62 -5.68 10.03
C GLU A 77 -0.55 -4.50 11.00
N ARG A 78 0.02 -4.71 12.20
CA ARG A 78 0.19 -3.63 13.19
C ARG A 78 1.10 -2.51 12.67
N LEU A 79 2.14 -2.85 11.93
CA LEU A 79 3.09 -1.87 11.38
C LEU A 79 2.42 -0.95 10.35
N PHE A 80 1.72 -1.54 9.37
CA PHE A 80 1.01 -0.77 8.36
C PHE A 80 -0.14 0.05 8.93
N ARG A 81 -0.85 -0.50 9.93
CA ARG A 81 -1.89 0.22 10.66
C ARG A 81 -1.36 1.47 11.35
N ASN A 82 -0.24 1.33 12.06
CA ASN A 82 0.39 2.47 12.74
C ASN A 82 0.81 3.53 11.71
N ALA A 83 1.40 3.14 10.58
CA ALA A 83 1.75 4.07 9.52
C ALA A 83 0.52 4.81 8.96
N CYS A 84 -0.61 4.12 8.78
CA CYS A 84 -1.86 4.76 8.38
C CYS A 84 -2.33 5.79 9.42
N GLU A 85 -2.32 5.44 10.72
CA GLU A 85 -2.72 6.34 11.81
C GLU A 85 -1.81 7.57 11.91
N GLU A 86 -0.49 7.40 11.76
CA GLU A 86 0.49 8.48 11.73
C GLU A 86 0.23 9.46 10.57
N ALA A 87 -0.34 8.98 9.47
CA ALA A 87 -0.77 9.81 8.34
C ALA A 87 -2.20 10.36 8.47
N GLY A 88 -2.88 10.11 9.59
CA GLY A 88 -4.24 10.58 9.86
C GLY A 88 -5.36 9.71 9.26
N LEU A 89 -5.03 8.50 8.79
CA LEU A 89 -5.97 7.53 8.24
C LEU A 89 -6.36 6.50 9.31
N ASN A 90 -7.64 6.18 9.42
CA ASN A 90 -8.13 5.20 10.39
C ASN A 90 -7.54 3.80 10.11
N ARG A 91 -6.87 3.19 11.09
CA ARG A 91 -6.21 1.87 10.96
C ARG A 91 -7.07 0.68 10.46
N TYR A 92 -8.38 0.83 10.40
CA TYR A 92 -9.29 -0.23 9.94
C TYR A 92 -9.77 -0.01 8.49
N LEU A 93 -9.24 1.01 7.82
CA LEU A 93 -9.61 1.46 6.48
C LEU A 93 -8.39 1.40 5.55
#